data_AF-A0A7X9E809-F1
#
_entry.id   AF-A0A7X9E809-F1
#
_cell.length_a   1.000
_cell.length_b   1.000
_cell.length_c   1.000
_cell.angle_alpha   90.00
_cell.angle_beta   90.00
_cell.angle_gamma   90.00
#
_symmetry.space_group_name_H-M   'P 1'
#
loop_
_entity.id
_entity.type
_entity.pdbx_description
1 polymer ?
#
loop_
_entity_poly.entity_id
_entity_poly.type
_entity_poly.pdbx_seq_one_letter_code
_entity_poly.pdbx_strand_id
1 'polypeptide(L)' 'MTRKEIEALNKEVVTKEQFEEIKKHEEVERIKNNGSSSYIIGATWYTVYFTDNEKIDIYFKEETN' A
#
# COMPACT_ATOMS: atom_id res chain seq x y z
N MET A 1 -3.34 12.07 -3.14
CA MET A 1 -3.30 11.19 -4.32
C MET A 1 -4.70 10.95 -4.87
N THR A 2 -4.80 10.64 -6.16
CA THR A 2 -6.00 10.15 -6.85
C THR A 2 -6.01 8.62 -6.90
N ARG A 3 -7.18 8.00 -7.13
CA ARG A 3 -7.32 6.55 -7.35
C ARG A 3 -6.28 5.97 -8.31
N LYS A 4 -6.12 6.60 -9.49
CA LYS A 4 -5.18 6.13 -10.52
C LYS A 4 -3.72 6.19 -10.09
N GLU A 5 -3.33 7.21 -9.32
CA GLU A 5 -1.98 7.29 -8.78
C GLU A 5 -1.73 6.19 -7.75
N ILE A 6 -2.75 5.85 -6.94
CA ILE A 6 -2.66 4.73 -6.00
C ILE A 6 -2.55 3.42 -6.77
N GLU A 7 -3.35 3.20 -7.81
CA GLU A 7 -3.28 1.99 -8.65
C GLU A 7 -1.92 1.78 -9.31
N ALA A 8 -1.27 2.88 -9.72
CA ALA A 8 0.07 2.84 -10.30
C ALA A 8 1.14 2.36 -9.30
N LEU A 9 0.85 2.34 -7.99
CA LEU A 9 1.73 1.80 -6.96
C LEU A 9 1.59 0.29 -6.76
N ASN A 10 0.78 -0.40 -7.57
CA ASN A 10 0.61 -1.85 -7.44
C ASN A 10 1.95 -2.58 -7.61
N LYS A 11 2.36 -3.29 -6.56
CA LYS A 11 3.63 -4.00 -6.34
C LYS A 11 4.85 -3.11 -6.14
N GLU A 12 4.66 -1.82 -5.91
CA GLU A 12 5.75 -0.88 -5.65
C GLU A 12 6.07 -0.74 -4.15
N VAL A 13 7.28 -0.29 -3.85
CA VAL A 13 7.66 0.15 -2.50
C VAL A 13 7.23 1.60 -2.32
N VAL A 14 6.32 1.84 -1.38
CA VAL A 14 5.79 3.17 -1.11
C VAL A 14 6.51 3.85 0.04
N THR A 15 6.61 5.17 -0.01
CA THR A 15 7.12 5.98 1.10
C THR A 15 6.10 6.04 2.24
N LYS A 16 6.54 6.51 3.41
CA LYS A 16 5.65 6.73 4.56
C LYS A 16 4.54 7.72 4.22
N GLU A 17 4.85 8.79 3.50
CA GLU A 17 3.87 9.80 3.09
C GLU A 17 2.82 9.20 2.15
N GLN A 18 3.25 8.47 1.11
CA GLN A 18 2.34 7.76 0.20
C GLN A 18 1.45 6.77 0.96
N PHE A 19 2.02 6.00 1.89
CA PHE A 19 1.25 5.05 2.70
C PHE A 19 0.17 5.75 3.56
N GLU A 20 0.49 6.89 4.16
CA GLU A 20 -0.47 7.69 4.93
C GLU A 20 -1.52 8.39 4.05
N GLU A 21 -1.17 8.81 2.83
CA GLU A 21 -2.14 9.33 1.86
C GLU A 21 -3.12 8.24 1.40
N ILE A 22 -2.63 7.03 1.12
CA ILE A 22 -3.47 5.88 0.75
C ILE A 22 -4.48 5.57 1.88
N LYS A 23 -4.04 5.54 3.14
CA LYS A 23 -4.93 5.30 4.30
C LYS A 23 -6.09 6.29 4.42
N LYS A 24 -5.89 7.53 3.96
CA LYS A 24 -6.86 8.62 4.08
C LYS A 24 -7.74 8.75 2.85
N HIS A 25 -7.47 8.00 1.78
CA HIS A 25 -8.19 8.10 0.53
C HIS A 25 -9.63 7.58 0.69
N GLU A 26 -10.62 8.35 0.22
CA GLU A 26 -12.05 8.05 0.44
C GLU A 26 -12.51 6.73 -0.19
N GLU A 27 -11.89 6.34 -1.32
CA GLU A 27 -12.20 5.07 -2.00
C GLU A 27 -11.50 3.86 -1.38
N VAL A 28 -10.62 4.04 -0.39
CA VAL A 28 -9.96 2.93 0.31
C VAL A 28 -10.86 2.44 1.44
N GLU A 29 -11.40 1.23 1.30
CA GLU A 29 -12.25 0.60 2.30
C GLU A 29 -11.41 0.13 3.49
N ARG A 30 -10.27 -0.53 3.22
CA ARG A 30 -9.36 -1.04 4.25
C ARG A 30 -7.98 -1.36 3.70
N ILE A 31 -6.99 -1.38 4.58
CA ILE A 31 -5.64 -1.88 4.30
C ILE A 31 -5.35 -3.08 5.18
N LYS A 32 -4.99 -4.20 4.57
CA LYS A 32 -4.63 -5.44 5.28
C LYS A 32 -3.11 -5.58 5.30
N ASN A 33 -2.52 -5.73 6.49
CA ASN A 33 -1.13 -6.13 6.66
C ASN A 33 -1.03 -7.66 6.46
N ASN A 34 -0.22 -8.11 5.50
CA ASN A 34 0.03 -9.53 5.21
C ASN A 34 1.36 -10.03 5.80
N GLY A 35 2.05 -9.21 6.60
CA GLY A 35 3.33 -9.52 7.20
C GLY A 35 4.51 -9.23 6.28
N SER A 36 5.64 -9.88 6.54
CA SER A 36 6.86 -9.68 5.77
C SER A 36 6.71 -10.13 4.32
N SER A 37 7.18 -9.29 3.40
CA SER A 37 7.23 -9.63 1.99
C SER A 37 8.31 -10.69 1.73
N SER A 38 7.95 -11.75 1.02
CA SER A 38 8.92 -12.72 0.49
C SER A 38 9.63 -12.22 -0.78
N TYR A 39 9.12 -11.16 -1.41
CA TYR A 39 9.66 -10.61 -2.66
C TYR A 39 10.66 -9.48 -2.41
N ILE A 40 10.37 -8.64 -1.41
CA ILE A 40 11.17 -7.46 -1.10
C ILE A 40 11.70 -7.61 0.33
N ILE A 41 12.96 -8.02 0.43
CA ILE A 41 13.64 -8.22 1.72
C ILE A 41 13.54 -6.95 2.57
N GLY A 42 13.05 -7.11 3.80
CA GLY A 42 12.88 -6.04 4.78
C GLY A 42 11.62 -5.19 4.61
N ALA A 43 10.76 -5.47 3.64
CA ALA A 43 9.48 -4.78 3.49
C ALA A 43 8.33 -5.57 4.12
N THR A 44 7.31 -4.84 4.59
CA THR A 44 6.00 -5.39 4.95
C THR A 44 5.07 -5.28 3.74
N TRP A 45 4.35 -6.35 3.43
CA TRP A 45 3.35 -6.39 2.37
C TRP A 45 1.98 -5.97 2.92
N TYR A 46 1.32 -5.06 2.21
CA TYR A 46 -0.06 -4.68 2.45
C TYR A 46 -0.91 -4.87 1.21
N THR A 47 -2.16 -5.29 1.40
CA THR A 47 -3.20 -5.24 0.35
C THR A 47 -4.15 -4.10 0.68
N VAL A 48 -4.33 -3.19 -0.28
CA VAL A 48 -5.30 -2.10 -0.22
C VAL A 48 -6.57 -2.56 -0.91
N TYR A 49 -7.70 -2.53 -0.22
CA TYR A 49 -9.02 -2.86 -0.76
C TYR A 49 -9.79 -1.58 -0.99
N PHE A 50 -10.35 -1.43 -2.18
CA PHE A 50 -11.21 -0.30 -2.56
C PHE A 50 -12.68 -0.65 -2.39
N THR A 51 -13.53 0.37 -2.31
CA THR A 51 -14.97 0.24 -2.08
C THR A 51 -15.73 -0.47 -3.22
N ASP A 52 -15.12 -0.57 -4.40
CA ASP A 52 -15.63 -1.28 -5.58
C ASP A 52 -15.19 -2.76 -5.65
N ASN A 53 -14.53 -3.28 -4.60
CA ASN A 53 -13.89 -4.60 -4.51
C ASN A 53 -12.60 -4.76 -5.33
N GLU A 54 -12.09 -3.72 -5.98
CA GLU A 54 -10.74 -3.77 -6.52
C GLU A 54 -9.70 -3.77 -5.41
N LYS A 55 -8.49 -4.23 -5.74
CA LYS A 55 -7.38 -4.27 -4.80
C LYS A 55 -6.03 -4.12 -5.49
N ILE A 56 -5.09 -3.57 -4.76
CA ILE A 56 -3.68 -3.55 -5.13
C ILE A 56 -2.83 -4.05 -3.96
N ASP A 57 -1.64 -4.53 -4.29
CA ASP A 57 -0.64 -4.88 -3.30
C ASP A 57 0.43 -3.78 -3.27
N ILE A 58 0.87 -3.37 -2.09
CA ILE A 58 1.95 -2.40 -1.91
C ILE A 58 2.94 -2.93 -0.88
N TYR A 59 4.18 -2.44 -0.95
CA TYR A 59 5.22 -2.78 0.00
C TYR A 59 5.67 -1.53 0.76
N PHE A 60 5.86 -1.66 2.06
CA PHE A 60 6.35 -0.56 2.89
C PHE A 60 7.60 -1.00 3.63
N LYS A 61 8.68 -0.23 3.52
CA LYS A 61 9.89 -0.39 4.32
C LYS A 61 9.94 0.73 5.34
N GLU A 62 9.97 0.36 6.61
CA GLU A 62 10.28 1.32 7.65
C GLU A 62 11.78 1.61 7.56
N GLU A 63 12.15 2.88 7.31
CA GLU A 63 13.56 3.28 7.32
C GLU A 63 14.10 3.07 8.73
N THR A 64 15.07 2.16 8.84
CA THR A 64 15.84 1.97 10.07
C THR A 64 16.87 3.09 10.09
N ASN A 65 16.63 4.12 10.92
CA ASN A 65 17.62 5.17 11.21
C ASN A 65 18.92 4.58 11.79
#